data_AF-A0A9E4GJN6-F1
#
_entry.id   AF-A0A9E4GJN6-F1
#
_cell.length_a   1.000
_cell.length_b   1.000
_cell.length_c   1.000
_cell.angle_alpha   90.00
_cell.angle_beta   90.00
_cell.angle_gamma   90.00
#
_symmetry.space_group_name_H-M   'P 1'
#
loop_
_entity.id
_entity.type
_entity.pdbx_description
1 polymer ?
#
loop_
_entity_poly.entity_id
_entity_poly.type
_entity_poly.pdbx_seq_one_letter_code
_entity_poly.pdbx_strand_id
1 'polypeptide(L)'
;LMAIVACFLLSGGAFAQTGNGMAMLENPAPDSYQSGIAVISGWACDAQEIVIEIDDMSFAAAYGTMRGDTQERCGDTDNGFSFLWNWNNSGDGEHTVRALADGTPFGEATVTVTTFGTEFLRDAHGVYSLTNFPTADEETRIQWEESLQNFVIRDNPTTFTRDFVQAALDRHDRDGREATAAYYNSPASVEGQWYVFIIDENDLFIAHPIMPELIGQDIKTIVGSDGYELGREIAMATEAGHWIHYPWPNPVTGEEEPKHTWAIRYGGLIFGSGYYESLTDDATPLPVGHSQVAGVAAVLENPALGSFHSGMAVLSGWACEAEEILIQINDMSLTAAYGTVRGDTQAVCGDIDNGFSLLLNWNILGDGVHTVRAFLDGTLFAQIPVTVTTFGDEEKATFTQNLVQAALDRYDRDGREATVAYHNSPASVDGEWYVFIIDENDLIVSQPVSPNLIGQDIKTIVGSDGYELGKEIARATEAGHWIDYLWPNPVTGEEEPKHSWVIRHDGLLFGSGYYGPPNLQEYQLADFPTAGAELSLQWSQPLQNFVITSVLPSE
;
A
#
# COMPACT_ATOMS: atom_id res chain seq x y z
N LEU A 1 47.83 27.71 34.60
CA LEU A 1 47.69 26.34 34.05
C LEU A 1 46.22 25.98 34.19
N MET A 2 45.45 26.01 33.10
CA MET A 2 45.17 24.86 32.20
C MET A 2 44.48 23.72 32.96
N ALA A 3 43.38 23.11 32.51
CA ALA A 3 42.67 23.22 31.24
C ALA A 3 41.31 22.48 31.34
N ILE A 4 40.33 23.01 30.62
CA ILE A 4 39.39 22.31 29.70
C ILE A 4 38.62 21.11 30.26
N VAL A 5 37.30 21.28 30.42
CA VAL A 5 36.32 20.20 30.22
C VAL A 5 35.38 20.65 29.11
N ALA A 6 35.41 19.88 28.03
CA ALA A 6 34.66 20.08 26.81
C ALA A 6 33.17 19.81 27.03
N CYS A 7 32.34 20.68 26.45
CA CYS A 7 30.92 20.49 26.29
C CYS A 7 30.72 19.47 25.15
N PHE A 8 30.09 18.33 25.44
CA PHE A 8 29.59 17.42 24.42
C PHE A 8 28.08 17.67 24.27
N LEU A 9 27.73 18.22 23.10
CA LEU A 9 26.41 18.18 22.48
C LEU A 9 26.18 16.79 21.85
N LEU A 10 24.93 16.56 21.43
CA LEU A 10 24.37 15.50 20.57
C LEU A 10 23.56 14.43 21.36
N SER A 11 22.34 14.06 20.98
CA SER A 11 21.50 14.43 19.82
C SER A 11 20.10 13.87 20.06
N GLY A 12 19.10 14.73 20.24
CA GLY A 12 17.69 14.35 20.13
C GLY A 12 17.28 14.37 18.66
N GLY A 13 16.39 13.47 18.24
CA GLY A 13 15.57 13.70 17.06
C GLY A 13 14.74 14.95 17.34
N ALA A 14 15.22 16.08 16.85
CA ALA A 14 14.65 17.37 17.17
C ALA A 14 13.39 17.56 16.33
N PHE A 15 12.26 17.85 16.99
CA PHE A 15 11.36 18.84 16.40
C PHE A 15 12.23 20.06 16.10
N ALA A 16 12.36 20.43 14.83
CA ALA A 16 12.99 21.69 14.52
C ALA A 16 12.03 22.78 15.04
N GLN A 17 12.36 23.37 16.19
CA GLN A 17 11.85 24.70 16.51
C GLN A 17 12.49 25.65 15.52
N THR A 18 11.83 25.83 14.38
CA THR A 18 12.14 26.96 13.50
C THR A 18 11.74 28.24 14.25
N GLY A 19 12.22 29.40 13.81
CA GLY A 19 11.74 30.67 14.34
C GLY A 19 10.22 30.86 14.23
N ASN A 20 9.54 29.98 13.47
CA ASN A 20 8.14 30.03 13.03
C ASN A 20 7.39 28.69 13.27
N GLY A 21 7.61 27.98 14.38
CA GLY A 21 6.79 26.81 14.75
C GLY A 21 7.39 25.43 14.41
N MET A 22 6.62 24.36 14.67
CA MET A 22 6.99 22.96 14.44
C MET A 22 6.77 22.55 12.98
N ALA A 23 7.63 21.69 12.43
CA ALA A 23 7.51 21.17 11.08
C ALA A 23 8.14 19.77 10.94
N MET A 24 7.75 19.02 9.91
CA MET A 24 8.25 17.68 9.61
C MET A 24 8.23 17.39 8.11
N LEU A 25 9.32 16.84 7.58
CA LEU A 25 9.37 16.20 6.26
C LEU A 25 9.00 14.72 6.46
N GLU A 26 7.91 14.29 5.82
CA GLU A 26 7.35 12.94 6.01
C GLU A 26 7.71 12.03 4.82
N ASN A 27 7.68 12.57 3.60
CA ASN A 27 8.06 11.86 2.39
C ASN A 27 9.03 12.73 1.56
N PRO A 28 10.19 12.20 1.14
CA PRO A 28 10.63 10.81 1.27
C PRO A 28 11.14 10.44 2.66
N ALA A 29 11.00 9.16 3.02
CA ALA A 29 11.68 8.61 4.19
C ALA A 29 13.21 8.54 3.93
N PRO A 30 14.05 8.70 4.97
CA PRO A 30 15.49 8.50 4.84
C PRO A 30 15.84 7.10 4.34
N ASP A 31 16.87 7.00 3.51
CA ASP A 31 17.40 5.77 2.91
C ASP A 31 16.37 4.99 2.07
N SER A 32 15.34 5.68 1.55
CA SER A 32 14.29 5.07 0.71
C SER A 32 14.62 5.08 -0.77
N TYR A 33 14.01 4.16 -1.52
CA TYR A 33 14.01 4.16 -2.99
C TYR A 33 12.93 5.08 -3.55
N GLN A 34 13.24 5.74 -4.67
CA GLN A 34 12.34 6.65 -5.37
C GLN A 34 12.41 6.40 -6.88
N SER A 35 11.26 6.44 -7.55
CA SER A 35 11.14 6.24 -9.00
C SER A 35 9.86 6.90 -9.53
N GLY A 36 9.81 7.16 -10.83
CA GLY A 36 8.62 7.69 -11.48
C GLY A 36 8.22 9.08 -10.98
N ILE A 37 6.92 9.33 -10.89
CA ILE A 37 6.33 10.59 -10.45
C ILE A 37 5.75 10.40 -9.05
N ALA A 38 6.27 11.14 -8.07
CA ALA A 38 5.85 11.04 -6.67
C ALA A 38 5.77 12.43 -6.02
N VAL A 39 5.22 12.49 -4.81
CA VAL A 39 5.09 13.73 -4.04
C VAL A 39 6.14 13.77 -2.93
N ILE A 40 6.83 14.89 -2.77
CA ILE A 40 7.57 15.24 -1.57
C ILE A 40 6.60 16.00 -0.65
N SER A 41 6.40 15.56 0.59
CA SER A 41 5.35 16.09 1.47
C SER A 41 5.71 16.08 2.95
N GLY A 42 4.96 16.90 3.69
CA GLY A 42 5.04 16.99 5.14
C GLY A 42 4.08 18.05 5.68
N TRP A 43 4.40 18.60 6.85
CA TRP A 43 3.64 19.71 7.44
C TRP A 43 4.53 20.72 8.16
N ALA A 44 4.05 21.95 8.29
CA ALA A 44 4.66 23.04 9.05
C ALA A 44 3.57 23.94 9.64
N CYS A 45 3.67 24.34 10.92
CA CYS A 45 2.58 25.04 11.62
C CYS A 45 2.39 26.52 11.24
N ASP A 46 3.45 27.25 10.87
CA ASP A 46 3.34 28.69 10.59
C ASP A 46 4.31 29.12 9.48
N ALA A 47 4.32 28.41 8.34
CA ALA A 47 5.21 28.75 7.22
C ALA A 47 4.56 29.78 6.27
N GLN A 48 5.32 30.78 5.82
CA GLN A 48 4.90 31.64 4.71
C GLN A 48 5.31 31.03 3.36
N GLU A 49 6.43 30.32 3.34
CA GLU A 49 6.97 29.65 2.18
C GLU A 49 7.60 28.31 2.59
N ILE A 50 7.29 27.27 1.81
CA ILE A 50 7.99 25.99 1.87
C ILE A 50 8.86 25.84 0.63
N VAL A 51 10.15 25.59 0.84
CA VAL A 51 11.11 25.30 -0.23
C VAL A 51 11.59 23.87 -0.08
N ILE A 52 11.54 23.12 -1.19
CA ILE A 52 12.13 21.80 -1.33
C ILE A 52 13.40 21.93 -2.14
N GLU A 53 14.50 21.49 -1.56
CA GLU A 53 15.78 21.37 -2.22
C GLU A 53 16.03 19.91 -2.57
N ILE A 54 16.40 19.66 -3.84
CA ILE A 54 16.83 18.36 -4.33
C ILE A 54 18.23 18.58 -4.88
N ASP A 55 19.23 18.07 -4.15
CA ASP A 55 20.64 18.35 -4.35
C ASP A 55 20.94 19.86 -4.42
N ASP A 56 21.31 20.38 -5.59
CA ASP A 56 21.64 21.79 -5.84
C ASP A 56 20.46 22.61 -6.39
N MET A 57 19.28 22.00 -6.55
CA MET A 57 18.08 22.66 -7.08
C MET A 57 17.11 23.03 -5.95
N SER A 58 16.42 24.16 -6.10
CA SER A 58 15.44 24.65 -5.12
C SER A 58 14.11 24.94 -5.79
N PHE A 59 13.02 24.46 -5.20
CA PHE A 59 11.66 24.59 -5.71
C PHE A 59 10.71 25.06 -4.63
N ALA A 60 9.80 25.96 -4.97
CA ALA A 60 8.68 26.29 -4.09
C ALA A 60 7.68 25.12 -4.08
N ALA A 61 7.31 24.67 -2.88
CA ALA A 61 6.25 23.71 -2.66
C ALA A 61 4.94 24.43 -2.35
N ALA A 62 3.84 23.84 -2.78
CA ALA A 62 2.53 24.35 -2.39
C ALA A 62 2.25 23.95 -0.94
N TYR A 63 1.67 24.88 -0.19
CA TYR A 63 1.40 24.79 1.25
C TYR A 63 -0.05 25.22 1.53
N GLY A 64 -0.66 24.69 2.59
CA GLY A 64 -2.05 24.97 2.95
C GLY A 64 -3.01 23.77 2.84
N THR A 65 -2.50 22.55 2.65
CA THR A 65 -3.37 21.35 2.60
C THR A 65 -3.90 21.03 4.00
N MET A 66 -5.18 20.67 4.10
CA MET A 66 -5.80 20.30 5.36
C MET A 66 -5.23 18.98 5.93
N ARG A 67 -4.80 19.03 7.19
CA ARG A 67 -4.17 17.98 7.98
C ARG A 67 -4.79 17.98 9.38
N GLY A 68 -5.88 17.23 9.54
CA GLY A 68 -6.65 17.18 10.80
C GLY A 68 -5.81 16.73 12.01
N ASP A 69 -4.83 15.88 11.77
CA ASP A 69 -3.87 15.38 12.75
C ASP A 69 -2.94 16.48 13.31
N THR A 70 -2.80 17.61 12.61
CA THR A 70 -1.97 18.74 13.07
C THR A 70 -2.69 19.69 14.03
N GLN A 71 -4.02 19.57 14.19
CA GLN A 71 -4.84 20.51 14.97
C GLN A 71 -4.38 20.69 16.42
N GLU A 72 -4.05 19.59 17.11
CA GLU A 72 -3.60 19.65 18.50
C GLU A 72 -2.20 20.29 18.63
N ARG A 73 -1.40 20.21 17.56
CA ARG A 73 0.02 20.59 17.55
C ARG A 73 0.23 22.03 17.05
N CYS A 74 -0.43 22.41 15.97
CA CYS A 74 -0.28 23.69 15.30
C CYS A 74 -1.34 24.71 15.72
N GLY A 75 -2.52 24.26 16.16
CA GLY A 75 -3.64 25.14 16.52
C GLY A 75 -4.63 25.38 15.37
N ASP A 76 -4.33 24.88 14.18
CA ASP A 76 -5.13 24.85 12.95
C ASP A 76 -4.80 23.58 12.16
N THR A 77 -5.30 23.48 10.93
CA THR A 77 -5.20 22.26 10.12
C THR A 77 -4.64 22.48 8.73
N ASP A 78 -4.49 23.71 8.25
CA ASP A 78 -3.97 24.05 6.92
C ASP A 78 -2.44 24.00 6.85
N ASN A 79 -1.84 22.98 7.47
CA ASN A 79 -0.40 22.90 7.70
C ASN A 79 0.34 22.00 6.71
N GLY A 80 -0.35 21.32 5.80
CA GLY A 80 0.27 20.38 4.87
C GLY A 80 0.96 21.08 3.70
N PHE A 81 2.14 20.60 3.29
CA PHE A 81 2.76 20.95 2.02
C PHE A 81 2.93 19.74 1.11
N SER A 82 2.95 20.00 -0.20
CA SER A 82 3.28 19.00 -1.21
C SER A 82 4.04 19.61 -2.39
N PHE A 83 4.97 18.83 -2.94
CA PHE A 83 5.68 19.14 -4.16
C PHE A 83 5.74 17.90 -5.04
N LEU A 84 5.12 17.98 -6.22
CA LEU A 84 5.18 16.91 -7.19
C LEU A 84 6.54 16.90 -7.90
N TRP A 85 7.20 15.74 -7.91
CA TRP A 85 8.48 15.58 -8.56
C TRP A 85 8.51 14.35 -9.46
N ASN A 86 9.06 14.51 -10.66
CA ASN A 86 9.40 13.41 -11.55
C ASN A 86 10.85 13.02 -11.30
N TRP A 87 11.07 11.90 -10.59
CA TRP A 87 12.38 11.41 -10.21
C TRP A 87 13.27 11.05 -11.40
N ASN A 88 12.69 10.83 -12.59
CA ASN A 88 13.47 10.67 -13.81
C ASN A 88 14.37 11.89 -14.12
N ASN A 89 14.04 13.08 -13.58
CA ASN A 89 14.84 14.29 -13.74
C ASN A 89 16.08 14.36 -12.84
N SER A 90 16.17 13.50 -11.82
CA SER A 90 17.30 13.47 -10.89
C SER A 90 18.48 12.65 -11.45
N GLY A 91 18.18 11.64 -12.28
CA GLY A 91 19.15 10.62 -12.71
C GLY A 91 19.28 9.48 -11.68
N ASP A 92 20.05 8.45 -12.01
CA ASP A 92 20.24 7.29 -11.14
C ASP A 92 21.26 7.58 -10.03
N GLY A 93 21.02 7.07 -8.81
CA GLY A 93 21.96 7.12 -7.69
C GLY A 93 21.40 7.75 -6.42
N GLU A 94 22.30 8.15 -5.51
CA GLU A 94 21.91 8.79 -4.26
C GLU A 94 21.65 10.29 -4.45
N HIS A 95 20.54 10.78 -3.88
CA HIS A 95 20.12 12.18 -3.89
C HIS A 95 19.74 12.64 -2.49
N THR A 96 19.86 13.95 -2.23
CA THR A 96 19.48 14.55 -0.94
C THR A 96 18.28 15.46 -1.12
N VAL A 97 17.22 15.23 -0.34
CA VAL A 97 16.04 16.09 -0.26
C VAL A 97 16.08 16.85 1.05
N ARG A 98 15.93 18.18 0.99
CA ARG A 98 15.82 19.04 2.18
C ARG A 98 14.60 19.93 2.11
N ALA A 99 13.89 20.06 3.22
CA ALA A 99 12.73 20.93 3.34
C ALA A 99 13.04 22.12 4.25
N LEU A 100 12.68 23.31 3.78
CA LEU A 100 12.90 24.58 4.45
C LEU A 100 11.57 25.30 4.62
N ALA A 101 11.36 25.87 5.81
CA ALA A 101 10.25 26.79 6.08
C ALA A 101 10.86 28.18 6.26
N ASP A 102 10.44 29.14 5.44
CA ASP A 102 10.93 30.53 5.45
C ASP A 102 12.46 30.63 5.44
N GLY A 103 13.11 29.78 4.63
CA GLY A 103 14.56 29.68 4.51
C GLY A 103 15.29 28.96 5.65
N THR A 104 14.57 28.40 6.63
CA THR A 104 15.13 27.59 7.72
C THR A 104 14.90 26.10 7.46
N PRO A 105 15.96 25.27 7.31
CA PRO A 105 15.80 23.82 7.17
C PRO A 105 15.13 23.18 8.39
N PHE A 106 14.19 22.26 8.16
CA PHE A 106 13.51 21.50 9.21
C PHE A 106 13.49 19.99 8.99
N GLY A 107 13.80 19.51 7.77
CA GLY A 107 13.85 18.08 7.47
C GLY A 107 14.81 17.78 6.31
N GLU A 108 15.45 16.62 6.35
CA GLU A 108 16.37 16.15 5.32
C GLU A 108 16.26 14.62 5.20
N ALA A 109 16.35 14.10 3.98
CA ALA A 109 16.35 12.68 3.67
C ALA A 109 17.28 12.38 2.49
N THR A 110 18.10 11.34 2.62
CA THR A 110 18.84 10.75 1.50
C THR A 110 17.97 9.67 0.86
N VAL A 111 17.93 9.61 -0.47
CA VAL A 111 17.16 8.64 -1.24
C VAL A 111 17.99 8.02 -2.36
N THR A 112 17.63 6.83 -2.80
CA THR A 112 18.19 6.20 -4.01
C THR A 112 17.18 6.26 -5.15
N VAL A 113 17.57 6.87 -6.27
CA VAL A 113 16.72 7.05 -7.44
C VAL A 113 17.09 6.05 -8.53
N THR A 114 16.07 5.45 -9.15
CA THR A 114 16.21 4.67 -10.39
C THR A 114 15.30 5.24 -11.47
N THR A 115 15.84 5.38 -12.68
CA THR A 115 15.17 6.01 -13.82
C THR A 115 15.18 5.13 -15.06
N PHE A 116 14.38 5.50 -16.07
CA PHE A 116 14.44 4.90 -17.41
C PHE A 116 15.41 5.64 -18.36
N GLY A 117 16.20 6.59 -17.85
CA GLY A 117 17.08 7.44 -18.66
C GLY A 117 16.37 8.45 -19.59
N THR A 118 15.05 8.61 -19.42
CA THR A 118 14.20 9.60 -20.13
C THR A 118 13.29 10.28 -19.13
N GLU A 119 12.94 11.54 -19.38
CA GLU A 119 12.01 12.30 -18.52
C GLU A 119 10.64 11.62 -18.44
N PHE A 120 10.10 11.19 -19.59
CA PHE A 120 8.86 10.42 -19.66
C PHE A 120 9.07 9.22 -20.58
N LEU A 121 8.84 8.02 -20.05
CA LEU A 121 8.64 6.83 -20.83
C LEU A 121 7.21 6.88 -21.42
N ARG A 122 7.10 6.65 -22.73
CA ARG A 122 5.86 6.81 -23.49
C ARG A 122 5.52 5.57 -24.27
N ASP A 123 4.22 5.38 -24.51
CA ASP A 123 3.65 4.25 -25.23
C ASP A 123 4.02 2.90 -24.59
N ALA A 124 4.35 2.92 -23.29
CA ALA A 124 4.72 1.75 -22.52
C ALA A 124 3.46 1.10 -21.92
N HIS A 125 3.48 -0.23 -21.87
CA HIS A 125 2.40 -1.03 -21.30
C HIS A 125 3.02 -2.29 -20.71
N GLY A 126 2.48 -2.73 -19.58
CA GLY A 126 2.95 -3.94 -18.92
C GLY A 126 1.98 -4.30 -17.81
N VAL A 127 1.59 -5.57 -17.77
CA VAL A 127 0.81 -6.16 -16.68
C VAL A 127 1.58 -7.39 -16.23
N TYR A 128 1.80 -7.51 -14.92
CA TYR A 128 2.60 -8.60 -14.35
C TYR A 128 1.92 -9.19 -13.13
N SER A 129 2.01 -10.51 -12.98
CA SER A 129 1.58 -11.21 -11.77
C SER A 129 2.76 -11.33 -10.80
N LEU A 130 2.57 -10.83 -9.59
CA LEU A 130 3.48 -10.99 -8.46
C LEU A 130 2.96 -12.13 -7.59
N THR A 131 3.62 -13.28 -7.64
CA THR A 131 3.30 -14.44 -6.78
C THR A 131 3.90 -14.26 -5.39
N ASN A 132 3.24 -14.80 -4.38
CA ASN A 132 3.56 -14.63 -2.96
C ASN A 132 3.49 -13.16 -2.51
N PHE A 133 2.54 -12.41 -3.09
CA PHE A 133 2.28 -11.02 -2.73
C PHE A 133 0.77 -10.74 -2.71
N PRO A 134 0.22 -10.08 -1.67
CA PRO A 134 0.93 -9.55 -0.52
C PRO A 134 1.48 -10.61 0.44
N THR A 135 0.80 -11.75 0.64
CA THR A 135 1.33 -12.83 1.50
C THR A 135 1.68 -14.08 0.70
N ALA A 136 2.26 -15.09 1.36
CA ALA A 136 2.55 -16.38 0.73
C ALA A 136 1.30 -16.97 0.05
N ASP A 137 1.50 -17.60 -1.11
CA ASP A 137 0.46 -18.18 -1.96
C ASP A 137 -0.60 -17.19 -2.50
N GLU A 138 -0.42 -15.88 -2.29
CA GLU A 138 -1.24 -14.86 -2.94
C GLU A 138 -0.64 -14.41 -4.27
N GLU A 139 -1.50 -13.90 -5.15
CA GLU A 139 -1.08 -13.29 -6.40
C GLU A 139 -1.70 -11.91 -6.49
N THR A 140 -0.86 -10.93 -6.81
CA THR A 140 -1.27 -9.58 -7.12
C THR A 140 -0.88 -9.26 -8.55
N ARG A 141 -1.81 -8.72 -9.33
CA ARG A 141 -1.47 -8.19 -10.65
C ARG A 141 -1.18 -6.71 -10.54
N ILE A 142 -0.04 -6.31 -11.08
CA ILE A 142 0.39 -4.91 -11.18
C ILE A 142 0.34 -4.46 -12.62
N GLN A 143 0.19 -3.16 -12.83
CA GLN A 143 0.14 -2.56 -14.16
C GLN A 143 0.99 -1.30 -14.22
N TRP A 144 1.67 -1.11 -15.34
CA TRP A 144 2.31 0.16 -15.67
C TRP A 144 1.26 1.27 -15.83
N GLU A 145 1.35 2.30 -15.00
CA GLU A 145 0.55 3.51 -15.10
C GLU A 145 1.43 4.66 -15.62
N GLU A 146 1.27 4.98 -16.91
CA GLU A 146 2.12 5.96 -17.59
C GLU A 146 1.99 7.36 -16.96
N SER A 147 0.82 7.74 -16.44
CA SER A 147 0.66 9.05 -15.78
C SER A 147 1.43 9.17 -14.46
N LEU A 148 1.79 8.03 -13.85
CA LEU A 148 2.61 7.93 -12.64
C LEU A 148 4.06 7.57 -12.93
N GLN A 149 4.38 7.16 -14.17
CA GLN A 149 5.68 6.61 -14.54
C GLN A 149 6.12 5.47 -13.59
N ASN A 150 5.17 4.65 -13.15
CA ASN A 150 5.41 3.61 -12.16
C ASN A 150 4.37 2.47 -12.28
N PHE A 151 4.59 1.38 -11.54
CA PHE A 151 3.64 0.27 -11.42
C PHE A 151 2.69 0.50 -10.25
N VAL A 152 1.40 0.24 -10.47
CA VAL A 152 0.32 0.28 -9.47
C VAL A 152 -0.35 -1.08 -9.36
N ILE A 153 -1.08 -1.30 -8.26
CA ILE A 153 -1.91 -2.49 -8.13
C ILE A 153 -3.05 -2.41 -9.13
N ARG A 154 -3.16 -3.40 -10.01
CA ARG A 154 -4.28 -3.54 -10.93
C ARG A 154 -5.45 -4.23 -10.24
N ASP A 155 -5.20 -5.43 -9.70
CA ASP A 155 -6.16 -6.22 -8.93
C ASP A 155 -5.46 -7.30 -8.09
N ASN A 156 -6.18 -7.85 -7.10
CA ASN A 156 -5.76 -9.00 -6.29
C ASN A 156 -6.74 -10.16 -6.53
N PRO A 157 -6.53 -10.99 -7.56
CA PRO A 157 -7.48 -12.02 -7.95
C PRO A 157 -7.58 -13.15 -6.90
N THR A 158 -6.53 -13.37 -6.11
CA THR A 158 -6.54 -14.33 -4.99
C THR A 158 -7.50 -13.87 -3.89
N THR A 159 -7.39 -12.63 -3.42
CA THR A 159 -8.29 -12.06 -2.40
C THR A 159 -9.72 -12.01 -2.89
N PHE A 160 -9.94 -11.50 -4.11
CA PHE A 160 -11.28 -11.50 -4.71
C PHE A 160 -11.87 -12.92 -4.76
N THR A 161 -11.08 -13.93 -5.14
CA THR A 161 -11.56 -15.32 -5.19
C THR A 161 -11.97 -15.83 -3.81
N ARG A 162 -11.20 -15.55 -2.76
CA ARG A 162 -11.54 -15.95 -1.38
C ARG A 162 -12.80 -15.25 -0.91
N ASP A 163 -12.94 -13.95 -1.14
CA ASP A 163 -14.13 -13.17 -0.77
C ASP A 163 -15.37 -13.64 -1.53
N PHE A 164 -15.22 -13.97 -2.81
CA PHE A 164 -16.28 -14.52 -3.65
C PHE A 164 -16.75 -15.90 -3.15
N VAL A 165 -15.82 -16.74 -2.66
CA VAL A 165 -16.15 -17.99 -1.98
C VAL A 165 -16.79 -17.72 -0.62
N GLN A 166 -16.24 -16.81 0.19
CA GLN A 166 -16.78 -16.46 1.51
C GLN A 166 -18.23 -15.96 1.43
N ALA A 167 -18.57 -15.16 0.42
CA ALA A 167 -19.95 -14.75 0.15
C ALA A 167 -20.89 -15.95 -0.11
N ALA A 168 -20.37 -17.06 -0.66
CA ALA A 168 -21.11 -18.30 -0.84
C ALA A 168 -21.36 -19.03 0.49
N LEU A 169 -20.37 -19.02 1.39
CA LEU A 169 -20.47 -19.57 2.75
C LEU A 169 -21.51 -18.77 3.55
N ASP A 170 -21.41 -17.44 3.55
CA ASP A 170 -22.37 -16.57 4.23
C ASP A 170 -23.80 -16.76 3.70
N ARG A 171 -23.94 -16.94 2.38
CA ARG A 171 -25.22 -17.30 1.76
C ARG A 171 -25.71 -18.67 2.23
N HIS A 172 -24.83 -19.66 2.33
CA HIS A 172 -25.17 -20.98 2.87
C HIS A 172 -25.70 -20.90 4.30
N ASP A 173 -25.07 -20.11 5.17
CA ASP A 173 -25.52 -19.92 6.54
C ASP A 173 -26.86 -19.19 6.63
N ARG A 174 -27.06 -18.19 5.77
CA ARG A 174 -28.29 -17.38 5.76
C ARG A 174 -29.49 -18.09 5.13
N ASP A 175 -29.28 -18.72 3.98
CA ASP A 175 -30.36 -19.19 3.09
C ASP A 175 -30.49 -20.73 3.08
N GLY A 176 -29.47 -21.45 3.54
CA GLY A 176 -29.41 -22.91 3.56
C GLY A 176 -29.02 -23.56 2.23
N ARG A 177 -28.66 -24.85 2.28
CA ARG A 177 -28.10 -25.64 1.16
C ARG A 177 -28.86 -25.49 -0.16
N GLU A 178 -30.16 -25.76 -0.18
CA GLU A 178 -30.93 -25.82 -1.42
C GLU A 178 -31.02 -24.46 -2.12
N ALA A 179 -31.23 -23.39 -1.35
CA ALA A 179 -31.31 -22.03 -1.88
C ALA A 179 -29.94 -21.53 -2.39
N THR A 180 -28.86 -21.91 -1.71
CA THR A 180 -27.49 -21.62 -2.16
C THR A 180 -27.15 -22.36 -3.45
N ALA A 181 -27.41 -23.67 -3.53
CA ALA A 181 -27.17 -24.45 -4.74
C ALA A 181 -28.02 -23.96 -5.92
N ALA A 182 -29.28 -23.56 -5.69
CA ALA A 182 -30.12 -23.00 -6.74
C ALA A 182 -29.58 -21.66 -7.28
N TYR A 183 -29.08 -20.78 -6.40
CA TYR A 183 -28.46 -19.52 -6.81
C TYR A 183 -27.18 -19.75 -7.61
N TYR A 184 -26.28 -20.61 -7.14
CA TYR A 184 -25.01 -20.91 -7.81
C TYR A 184 -25.14 -21.80 -9.04
N ASN A 185 -26.35 -22.24 -9.38
CA ASN A 185 -26.67 -22.83 -10.68
C ASN A 185 -27.34 -21.82 -11.64
N SER A 186 -27.35 -20.53 -11.31
CA SER A 186 -27.94 -19.48 -12.12
C SER A 186 -26.87 -18.59 -12.75
N PRO A 187 -27.11 -17.99 -13.94
CA PRO A 187 -26.17 -17.04 -14.53
C PRO A 187 -25.90 -15.80 -13.66
N ALA A 188 -26.81 -15.47 -12.75
CA ALA A 188 -26.66 -14.32 -11.85
C ALA A 188 -25.57 -14.51 -10.80
N SER A 189 -25.06 -15.74 -10.62
CA SER A 189 -23.97 -16.03 -9.69
C SER A 189 -22.58 -16.01 -10.33
N VAL A 190 -22.46 -15.56 -11.58
CA VAL A 190 -21.19 -15.48 -12.32
C VAL A 190 -20.77 -14.02 -12.42
N GLU A 191 -19.52 -13.73 -12.08
CA GLU A 191 -18.94 -12.39 -12.13
C GLU A 191 -17.66 -12.40 -12.97
N GLY A 192 -17.76 -11.95 -14.23
CA GLY A 192 -16.65 -12.03 -15.19
C GLY A 192 -16.18 -13.47 -15.38
N GLN A 193 -14.96 -13.77 -14.94
CA GLN A 193 -14.37 -15.11 -14.96
C GLN A 193 -14.69 -15.95 -13.70
N TRP A 194 -15.16 -15.33 -12.62
CA TRP A 194 -15.40 -15.99 -11.34
C TRP A 194 -16.76 -16.67 -11.29
N TYR A 195 -16.76 -17.89 -10.78
CA TYR A 195 -17.95 -18.69 -10.54
C TYR A 195 -17.71 -19.69 -9.41
N VAL A 196 -18.72 -19.91 -8.57
CA VAL A 196 -18.64 -20.91 -7.50
C VAL A 196 -19.17 -22.26 -7.97
N PHE A 197 -18.42 -23.33 -7.73
CA PHE A 197 -18.92 -24.70 -7.74
C PHE A 197 -19.07 -25.22 -6.31
N ILE A 198 -20.02 -26.13 -6.10
CA ILE A 198 -20.31 -26.70 -4.79
C ILE A 198 -20.37 -28.22 -4.90
N ILE A 199 -19.61 -28.90 -4.05
CA ILE A 199 -19.59 -30.37 -3.90
C ILE A 199 -20.22 -30.74 -2.56
N ASP A 200 -21.01 -31.80 -2.53
CA ASP A 200 -21.61 -32.29 -1.30
C ASP A 200 -20.76 -33.29 -0.53
N GLU A 201 -21.27 -33.74 0.62
CA GLU A 201 -20.61 -34.68 1.52
C GLU A 201 -20.35 -36.06 0.91
N ASN A 202 -20.98 -36.39 -0.23
CA ASN A 202 -20.77 -37.61 -0.99
C ASN A 202 -19.88 -37.40 -2.21
N ASP A 203 -19.15 -36.28 -2.24
CA ASP A 203 -18.28 -35.87 -3.33
C ASP A 203 -19.03 -35.58 -4.64
N LEU A 204 -20.33 -35.28 -4.60
CA LEU A 204 -21.14 -34.99 -5.80
C LEU A 204 -21.27 -33.49 -6.04
N PHE A 205 -21.12 -33.04 -7.29
CA PHE A 205 -21.47 -31.66 -7.65
C PHE A 205 -22.95 -31.39 -7.40
N ILE A 206 -23.25 -30.35 -6.63
CA ILE A 206 -24.61 -29.81 -6.45
C ILE A 206 -24.78 -28.43 -7.08
N ALA A 207 -23.68 -27.74 -7.40
CA ALA A 207 -23.71 -26.53 -8.22
C ALA A 207 -22.48 -26.39 -9.12
N HIS A 208 -22.71 -26.01 -10.38
CA HIS A 208 -21.67 -25.55 -11.30
C HIS A 208 -22.34 -24.74 -12.43
N PRO A 209 -22.28 -23.39 -12.43
CA PRO A 209 -23.10 -22.56 -13.32
C PRO A 209 -22.61 -22.57 -14.79
N ILE A 210 -21.31 -22.81 -15.01
CA ILE A 210 -20.72 -22.84 -16.36
C ILE A 210 -20.87 -24.22 -17.04
N MET A 211 -20.76 -25.31 -16.28
CA MET A 211 -20.80 -26.70 -16.75
C MET A 211 -21.88 -27.49 -15.97
N PRO A 212 -23.18 -27.20 -16.19
CA PRO A 212 -24.28 -27.82 -15.45
C PRO A 212 -24.36 -29.34 -15.64
N GLU A 213 -23.73 -29.88 -16.68
CA GLU A 213 -23.58 -31.32 -16.90
C GLU A 213 -22.77 -32.04 -15.83
N LEU A 214 -21.95 -31.32 -15.05
CA LEU A 214 -21.20 -31.89 -13.92
C LEU A 214 -22.09 -32.19 -12.72
N ILE A 215 -23.26 -31.56 -12.61
CA ILE A 215 -24.18 -31.73 -11.48
C ILE A 215 -24.57 -33.20 -11.32
N GLY A 216 -24.35 -33.75 -10.13
CA GLY A 216 -24.58 -35.16 -9.77
C GLY A 216 -23.44 -36.11 -10.11
N GLN A 217 -22.34 -35.63 -10.71
CA GLN A 217 -21.12 -36.43 -10.92
C GLN A 217 -20.21 -36.36 -9.69
N ASP A 218 -19.44 -37.43 -9.46
CA ASP A 218 -18.43 -37.51 -8.40
C ASP A 218 -17.19 -36.70 -8.81
N ILE A 219 -16.83 -35.68 -8.02
CA ILE A 219 -15.68 -34.80 -8.27
C ILE A 219 -14.41 -35.61 -8.50
N LYS A 220 -14.19 -36.73 -7.82
CA LYS A 220 -12.95 -37.54 -7.91
C LYS A 220 -12.78 -38.22 -9.27
N THR A 221 -13.77 -38.14 -10.15
CA THR A 221 -13.70 -38.62 -11.54
C THR A 221 -13.20 -37.56 -12.51
N ILE A 222 -13.11 -36.29 -12.08
CA ILE A 222 -12.62 -35.19 -12.91
C ILE A 222 -11.10 -35.29 -13.06
N VAL A 223 -10.65 -35.38 -14.30
CA VAL A 223 -9.25 -35.41 -14.70
C VAL A 223 -9.01 -34.25 -15.66
N GLY A 224 -7.97 -33.46 -15.41
CA GLY A 224 -7.56 -32.34 -16.26
C GLY A 224 -7.15 -32.79 -17.66
N SER A 225 -7.10 -31.86 -18.59
CA SER A 225 -6.67 -32.09 -19.98
C SER A 225 -5.24 -32.64 -20.08
N ASP A 226 -4.40 -32.30 -19.09
CA ASP A 226 -3.03 -32.75 -18.89
C ASP A 226 -2.90 -34.11 -18.17
N GLY A 227 -4.02 -34.72 -17.78
CA GLY A 227 -4.05 -35.97 -17.02
C GLY A 227 -3.92 -35.80 -15.50
N TYR A 228 -3.91 -34.57 -15.00
CA TYR A 228 -3.89 -34.27 -13.57
C TYR A 228 -5.17 -34.78 -12.90
N GLU A 229 -5.06 -35.48 -11.76
CA GLU A 229 -6.21 -35.99 -10.99
C GLU A 229 -6.90 -34.86 -10.21
N LEU A 230 -7.25 -33.78 -10.92
CA LEU A 230 -7.79 -32.52 -10.41
C LEU A 230 -8.89 -32.73 -9.37
N GLY A 231 -9.84 -33.60 -9.68
CA GLY A 231 -10.97 -33.87 -8.82
C GLY A 231 -10.60 -34.46 -7.46
N ARG A 232 -9.54 -35.27 -7.42
CA ARG A 232 -9.02 -35.83 -6.16
C ARG A 232 -8.28 -34.78 -5.36
N GLU A 233 -7.57 -33.88 -6.01
CA GLU A 233 -6.90 -32.77 -5.35
C GLU A 233 -7.91 -31.83 -4.69
N ILE A 234 -8.94 -31.40 -5.43
CA ILE A 234 -10.02 -30.55 -4.89
C ILE A 234 -10.70 -31.23 -3.69
N ALA A 235 -10.90 -32.55 -3.74
CA ALA A 235 -11.51 -33.29 -2.64
C ALA A 235 -10.66 -33.30 -1.34
N MET A 236 -9.36 -32.97 -1.41
CA MET A 236 -8.48 -32.83 -0.23
C MET A 236 -8.69 -31.52 0.53
N ALA A 237 -9.49 -30.57 0.02
CA ALA A 237 -9.80 -29.32 0.69
C ALA A 237 -10.28 -29.52 2.14
N THR A 238 -9.74 -28.68 3.03
CA THR A 238 -10.02 -28.69 4.47
C THR A 238 -10.78 -27.44 4.89
N GLU A 239 -11.11 -27.32 6.17
CA GLU A 239 -11.69 -26.09 6.74
C GLU A 239 -10.71 -24.91 6.74
N ALA A 240 -9.40 -25.17 6.59
CA ALA A 240 -8.39 -24.12 6.37
C ALA A 240 -8.33 -23.65 4.90
N GLY A 241 -9.06 -24.32 4.00
CA GLY A 241 -8.97 -24.11 2.56
C GLY A 241 -7.79 -24.82 1.89
N HIS A 242 -7.70 -24.69 0.57
CA HIS A 242 -6.70 -25.33 -0.29
C HIS A 242 -6.63 -24.59 -1.63
N TRP A 243 -5.44 -24.19 -2.07
CA TRP A 243 -5.21 -23.64 -3.42
C TRP A 243 -4.81 -24.76 -4.39
N ILE A 244 -5.41 -24.78 -5.57
CA ILE A 244 -5.16 -25.76 -6.62
C ILE A 244 -4.92 -25.06 -7.96
N HIS A 245 -3.86 -25.44 -8.67
CA HIS A 245 -3.44 -24.85 -9.95
C HIS A 245 -3.54 -25.89 -11.06
N TYR A 246 -4.26 -25.56 -12.14
CA TYR A 246 -4.53 -26.49 -13.24
C TYR A 246 -5.03 -25.76 -14.48
N PRO A 247 -4.80 -26.29 -15.69
CA PRO A 247 -5.44 -25.76 -16.89
C PRO A 247 -6.96 -26.04 -16.87
N TRP A 248 -7.77 -25.04 -17.18
CA TRP A 248 -9.23 -25.20 -17.30
C TRP A 248 -9.81 -24.27 -18.37
N PRO A 249 -10.97 -24.59 -18.99
CA PRO A 249 -11.65 -23.67 -19.88
C PRO A 249 -12.07 -22.38 -19.15
N ASN A 250 -11.64 -21.23 -19.66
CA ASN A 250 -12.05 -19.91 -19.18
C ASN A 250 -13.46 -19.58 -19.69
N PRO A 251 -14.43 -19.23 -18.83
CA PRO A 251 -15.81 -18.95 -19.25
C PRO A 251 -15.95 -17.68 -20.11
N VAL A 252 -14.96 -16.79 -20.11
CA VAL A 252 -14.95 -15.53 -20.87
C VAL A 252 -14.35 -15.74 -22.27
N THR A 253 -13.18 -16.38 -22.37
CA THR A 253 -12.47 -16.58 -23.65
C THR A 253 -12.91 -17.87 -24.36
N GLY A 254 -13.32 -18.88 -23.59
CA GLY A 254 -13.58 -20.24 -24.06
C GLY A 254 -12.32 -21.07 -24.29
N GLU A 255 -11.13 -20.52 -24.05
CA GLU A 255 -9.84 -21.19 -24.22
C GLU A 255 -9.41 -21.90 -22.93
N GLU A 256 -8.52 -22.87 -23.06
CA GLU A 256 -7.93 -23.55 -21.90
C GLU A 256 -6.73 -22.75 -21.41
N GLU A 257 -6.83 -22.24 -20.18
CA GLU A 257 -5.87 -21.32 -19.59
C GLU A 257 -5.48 -21.81 -18.18
N PRO A 258 -4.29 -21.44 -17.65
CA PRO A 258 -3.93 -21.72 -16.28
C PRO A 258 -4.95 -21.12 -15.31
N LYS A 259 -5.49 -21.94 -14.41
CA LYS A 259 -6.50 -21.57 -13.43
C LYS A 259 -6.02 -21.85 -12.01
N HIS A 260 -6.31 -20.90 -11.12
CA HIS A 260 -5.95 -20.90 -9.71
C HIS A 260 -7.26 -20.94 -8.92
N THR A 261 -7.53 -22.05 -8.23
CA THR A 261 -8.80 -22.29 -7.52
C THR A 261 -8.58 -22.37 -6.02
N TRP A 262 -9.33 -21.57 -5.28
CA TRP A 262 -9.50 -21.72 -3.85
C TRP A 262 -10.66 -22.66 -3.58
N ALA A 263 -10.42 -23.73 -2.82
CA ALA A 263 -11.45 -24.66 -2.39
C ALA A 263 -11.44 -24.78 -0.85
N ILE A 264 -12.60 -24.62 -0.21
CA ILE A 264 -12.74 -24.72 1.24
C ILE A 264 -13.86 -25.68 1.61
N ARG A 265 -13.62 -26.51 2.63
CA ARG A 265 -14.65 -27.37 3.21
C ARG A 265 -15.38 -26.61 4.30
N TYR A 266 -16.70 -26.50 4.20
CA TYR A 266 -17.54 -25.82 5.17
C TYR A 266 -18.89 -26.51 5.30
N GLY A 267 -19.32 -26.83 6.53
CA GLY A 267 -20.59 -27.53 6.77
C GLY A 267 -20.68 -28.91 6.11
N GLY A 268 -19.55 -29.57 5.84
CA GLY A 268 -19.47 -30.85 5.13
C GLY A 268 -19.51 -30.74 3.60
N LEU A 269 -19.74 -29.54 3.05
CA LEU A 269 -19.68 -29.25 1.62
C LEU A 269 -18.29 -28.71 1.24
N ILE A 270 -17.93 -28.76 -0.04
CA ILE A 270 -16.78 -28.02 -0.58
C ILE A 270 -17.32 -26.90 -1.45
N PHE A 271 -16.85 -25.68 -1.20
CA PHE A 271 -17.09 -24.51 -2.04
C PHE A 271 -15.78 -24.15 -2.74
N GLY A 272 -15.82 -23.88 -4.04
CA GLY A 272 -14.63 -23.39 -4.73
C GLY A 272 -14.93 -22.44 -5.86
N SER A 273 -13.99 -21.52 -6.09
CA SER A 273 -13.95 -20.57 -7.20
C SER A 273 -12.50 -20.34 -7.58
N GLY A 274 -12.25 -19.74 -8.74
CA GLY A 274 -10.89 -19.45 -9.17
C GLY A 274 -10.82 -18.38 -10.24
N TYR A 275 -9.61 -17.88 -10.44
CA TYR A 275 -9.25 -16.95 -11.51
C TYR A 275 -8.31 -17.63 -12.51
N TYR A 276 -8.20 -17.03 -13.69
CA TYR A 276 -7.34 -17.49 -14.77
C TYR A 276 -6.19 -16.50 -14.96
N GLU A 277 -5.00 -17.02 -15.26
CA GLU A 277 -3.88 -16.21 -15.73
C GLU A 277 -4.21 -15.72 -17.14
N SER A 278 -4.51 -14.43 -17.30
CA SER A 278 -4.66 -13.83 -18.63
C SER A 278 -3.28 -13.58 -19.22
N LEU A 279 -2.89 -14.37 -20.23
CA LEU A 279 -1.66 -14.13 -21.02
C LEU A 279 -1.78 -12.92 -21.96
N THR A 280 -2.98 -12.34 -22.11
CA THR A 280 -3.25 -11.21 -23.02
C THR A 280 -4.42 -10.35 -22.52
N ASP A 281 -4.24 -9.61 -21.43
CA ASP A 281 -5.13 -8.49 -21.11
C ASP A 281 -4.68 -7.23 -21.86
N ASP A 282 -4.68 -7.28 -23.19
CA ASP A 282 -4.66 -6.10 -24.06
C ASP A 282 -6.04 -5.43 -24.03
N ALA A 283 -6.49 -5.00 -22.85
CA ALA A 283 -7.54 -4.02 -22.75
C ALA A 283 -6.95 -2.67 -23.21
N THR A 284 -6.99 -2.43 -24.51
CA THR A 284 -6.64 -1.15 -25.13
C THR A 284 -7.22 0.00 -24.31
N PRO A 285 -6.41 0.94 -23.79
CA PRO A 285 -6.94 2.15 -23.19
C PRO A 285 -7.80 2.89 -24.22
N LEU A 286 -8.99 3.32 -23.78
CA LEU A 286 -9.80 4.24 -24.58
C LEU A 286 -8.97 5.50 -24.88
N PRO A 287 -9.10 6.09 -26.07
CA PRO A 287 -8.29 7.25 -26.45
C PRO A 287 -8.47 8.42 -25.47
N VAL A 288 -7.33 9.02 -25.11
CA VAL A 288 -7.19 10.18 -24.22
C VAL A 288 -7.98 11.38 -24.77
N GLY A 289 -9.22 11.51 -24.32
CA GLY A 289 -10.08 12.65 -24.61
C GLY A 289 -9.89 13.73 -23.55
N HIS A 290 -9.14 14.78 -23.89
CA HIS A 290 -9.07 16.00 -23.08
C HIS A 290 -10.48 16.62 -23.01
N SER A 291 -11.19 16.44 -21.90
CA SER A 291 -12.37 17.25 -21.61
C SER A 291 -11.91 18.64 -21.22
N GLN A 292 -11.61 19.46 -22.23
CA GLN A 292 -11.51 20.90 -22.03
C GLN A 292 -12.93 21.45 -21.83
N VAL A 293 -13.22 21.93 -20.63
CA VAL A 293 -14.37 22.80 -20.44
C VAL A 293 -14.03 24.14 -21.08
N ALA A 294 -14.77 24.50 -22.12
CA ALA A 294 -14.51 25.70 -22.92
C ALA A 294 -14.46 26.96 -22.03
N GLY A 295 -13.30 27.61 -21.98
CA GLY A 295 -13.08 28.88 -21.28
C GLY A 295 -12.20 28.81 -20.03
N VAL A 296 -11.79 27.61 -19.59
CA VAL A 296 -10.91 27.42 -18.42
C VAL A 296 -9.56 26.83 -18.87
N ALA A 297 -8.46 27.52 -18.59
CA ALA A 297 -7.11 27.03 -18.87
C ALA A 297 -6.60 26.19 -17.69
N ALA A 298 -7.18 25.00 -17.52
CA ALA A 298 -6.81 24.04 -16.50
C ALA A 298 -6.86 22.60 -17.02
N VAL A 299 -6.02 21.73 -16.48
CA VAL A 299 -5.93 20.32 -16.81
C VAL A 299 -5.71 19.51 -15.54
N LEU A 300 -6.50 18.44 -15.38
CA LEU A 300 -6.24 17.38 -14.41
C LEU A 300 -5.42 16.32 -15.14
N GLU A 301 -4.15 16.16 -14.75
CA GLU A 301 -3.20 15.27 -15.41
C GLU A 301 -3.17 13.90 -14.73
N ASN A 302 -3.32 13.89 -13.41
CA ASN A 302 -3.43 12.67 -12.60
C ASN A 302 -4.64 12.78 -11.66
N PRO A 303 -5.58 11.83 -11.69
CA PRO A 303 -5.61 10.58 -12.45
C PRO A 303 -5.80 10.77 -13.96
N ALA A 304 -5.25 9.85 -14.75
CA ALA A 304 -5.60 9.70 -16.16
C ALA A 304 -6.95 8.97 -16.33
N LEU A 305 -7.53 9.06 -17.53
CA LEU A 305 -8.83 8.41 -17.80
C LEU A 305 -8.72 6.88 -17.71
N GLY A 306 -9.43 6.29 -16.73
CA GLY A 306 -9.45 4.84 -16.54
C GLY A 306 -8.17 4.27 -15.91
N SER A 307 -7.34 5.14 -15.32
CA SER A 307 -6.12 4.74 -14.60
C SER A 307 -6.42 3.90 -13.35
N PHE A 308 -5.43 3.10 -12.96
CA PHE A 308 -5.44 2.34 -11.70
C PHE A 308 -4.68 3.10 -10.61
N HIS A 309 -5.18 3.03 -9.38
CA HIS A 309 -4.58 3.70 -8.22
C HIS A 309 -4.56 2.78 -7.01
N SER A 310 -3.53 2.91 -6.19
CA SER A 310 -3.34 2.16 -4.96
C SER A 310 -2.48 2.96 -3.99
N GLY A 311 -2.69 2.75 -2.68
CA GLY A 311 -1.84 3.34 -1.66
C GLY A 311 -1.77 4.85 -1.68
N MET A 312 -0.59 5.41 -1.37
CA MET A 312 -0.35 6.85 -1.45
C MET A 312 0.05 7.22 -2.88
N ALA A 313 -0.84 7.93 -3.56
CA ALA A 313 -0.57 8.45 -4.89
C ALA A 313 -1.13 9.86 -5.06
N VAL A 314 -0.60 10.57 -6.04
CA VAL A 314 -0.86 11.99 -6.23
C VAL A 314 -2.07 12.24 -7.13
N LEU A 315 -2.88 13.22 -6.78
CA LEU A 315 -3.73 13.95 -7.70
C LEU A 315 -3.01 15.23 -8.10
N SER A 316 -2.87 15.49 -9.40
CA SER A 316 -2.11 16.66 -9.86
C SER A 316 -2.57 17.18 -11.22
N GLY A 317 -2.20 18.43 -11.46
CA GLY A 317 -2.45 19.11 -12.72
C GLY A 317 -1.97 20.56 -12.66
N TRP A 318 -2.56 21.39 -13.50
CA TRP A 318 -2.29 22.83 -13.52
C TRP A 318 -3.54 23.63 -13.88
N ALA A 319 -3.59 24.88 -13.44
CA ALA A 319 -4.62 25.85 -13.79
C ALA A 319 -4.00 27.24 -13.84
N CYS A 320 -4.14 28.00 -14.92
CA CYS A 320 -3.39 29.27 -15.06
C CYS A 320 -3.67 30.30 -13.97
N GLU A 321 -4.89 30.37 -13.45
CA GLU A 321 -5.27 31.18 -12.29
C GLU A 321 -6.30 30.39 -11.48
N ALA A 322 -6.10 30.32 -10.16
CA ALA A 322 -7.02 29.65 -9.24
C ALA A 322 -7.03 30.36 -7.87
N GLU A 323 -8.21 30.62 -7.32
CA GLU A 323 -8.35 30.92 -5.88
C GLU A 323 -8.48 29.61 -5.08
N GLU A 324 -9.14 28.60 -5.66
CA GLU A 324 -9.33 27.28 -5.06
C GLU A 324 -9.35 26.16 -6.12
N ILE A 325 -8.61 25.09 -5.87
CA ILE A 325 -8.75 23.81 -6.57
C ILE A 325 -9.40 22.81 -5.62
N LEU A 326 -10.66 22.45 -5.89
CA LEU A 326 -11.40 21.47 -5.09
C LEU A 326 -11.47 20.13 -5.83
N ILE A 327 -11.03 19.07 -5.15
CA ILE A 327 -11.16 17.69 -5.60
C ILE A 327 -12.31 17.02 -4.84
N GLN A 328 -13.26 16.44 -5.55
CA GLN A 328 -14.33 15.62 -4.98
C GLN A 328 -14.22 14.18 -5.45
N ILE A 329 -14.29 13.24 -4.50
CA ILE A 329 -14.29 11.80 -4.76
C ILE A 329 -15.35 11.17 -3.86
N ASN A 330 -16.35 10.54 -4.47
CA ASN A 330 -17.54 10.05 -3.77
C ASN A 330 -18.17 11.18 -2.93
N ASP A 331 -18.23 11.03 -1.59
CA ASP A 331 -18.75 12.02 -0.64
C ASP A 331 -17.65 12.93 -0.05
N MET A 332 -16.38 12.71 -0.38
CA MET A 332 -15.26 13.52 0.12
C MET A 332 -15.03 14.76 -0.74
N SER A 333 -14.59 15.84 -0.09
CA SER A 333 -14.18 17.08 -0.73
C SER A 333 -12.86 17.55 -0.09
N LEU A 334 -11.84 17.72 -0.91
CA LEU A 334 -10.46 18.01 -0.51
C LEU A 334 -9.94 19.19 -1.32
N THR A 335 -9.32 20.16 -0.65
CA THR A 335 -8.66 21.29 -1.33
C THR A 335 -7.23 20.88 -1.68
N ALA A 336 -6.86 20.99 -2.96
CA ALA A 336 -5.50 20.73 -3.41
C ALA A 336 -4.62 21.97 -3.21
N ALA A 337 -3.36 21.75 -2.84
CA ALA A 337 -2.40 22.84 -2.77
C ALA A 337 -2.07 23.32 -4.19
N TYR A 338 -2.00 24.64 -4.38
CA TYR A 338 -1.77 25.30 -5.66
C TYR A 338 -0.56 26.23 -5.57
N GLY A 339 0.16 26.41 -6.67
CA GLY A 339 1.32 27.31 -6.77
C GLY A 339 2.66 26.61 -6.95
N THR A 340 2.68 25.31 -7.28
CA THR A 340 3.95 24.61 -7.60
C THR A 340 4.47 25.02 -8.98
N VAL A 341 5.80 24.97 -9.15
CA VAL A 341 6.47 25.37 -10.39
C VAL A 341 6.23 24.36 -11.52
N ARG A 342 5.80 24.87 -12.68
CA ARG A 342 5.51 24.18 -13.94
C ARG A 342 6.11 24.96 -15.11
N GLY A 343 7.35 24.63 -15.47
CA GLY A 343 8.06 25.33 -16.55
C GLY A 343 7.39 25.21 -17.92
N ASP A 344 6.70 24.09 -18.15
CA ASP A 344 6.02 23.74 -19.39
C ASP A 344 4.77 24.59 -19.68
N THR A 345 4.15 25.16 -18.64
CA THR A 345 2.93 25.97 -18.76
C THR A 345 3.18 27.43 -19.12
N GLN A 346 4.43 27.90 -19.09
CA GLN A 346 4.81 29.31 -19.33
C GLN A 346 4.24 29.88 -20.64
N ALA A 347 4.18 29.06 -21.70
CA ALA A 347 3.65 29.48 -22.99
C ALA A 347 2.12 29.60 -23.01
N VAL A 348 1.43 28.94 -22.08
CA VAL A 348 -0.04 28.86 -21.98
C VAL A 348 -0.56 29.86 -20.96
N CYS A 349 0.01 29.88 -19.76
CA CYS A 349 -0.46 30.69 -18.63
C CYS A 349 0.22 32.06 -18.54
N GLY A 350 1.43 32.20 -19.05
CA GLY A 350 2.22 33.43 -18.90
C GLY A 350 3.06 33.47 -17.63
N ASP A 351 2.95 32.46 -16.78
CA ASP A 351 3.75 32.19 -15.59
C ASP A 351 3.99 30.67 -15.43
N ILE A 352 4.63 30.29 -14.33
CA ILE A 352 5.00 28.90 -14.02
C ILE A 352 4.52 28.44 -12.65
N ASP A 353 3.98 29.30 -11.80
CA ASP A 353 3.50 28.98 -10.44
C ASP A 353 2.02 28.57 -10.45
N ASN A 354 1.67 27.65 -11.35
CA ASN A 354 0.28 27.29 -11.65
C ASN A 354 -0.01 25.79 -11.54
N GLY A 355 0.93 25.01 -11.00
CA GLY A 355 0.73 23.61 -10.67
C GLY A 355 -0.11 23.44 -9.40
N PHE A 356 -0.91 22.37 -9.36
CA PHE A 356 -1.54 21.89 -8.14
C PHE A 356 -1.24 20.42 -7.88
N SER A 357 -1.21 20.04 -6.61
CA SER A 357 -1.09 18.66 -6.17
C SER A 357 -1.83 18.40 -4.87
N LEU A 358 -2.29 17.16 -4.72
CA LEU A 358 -2.89 16.62 -3.51
C LEU A 358 -2.37 15.20 -3.35
N LEU A 359 -1.72 14.92 -2.23
CA LEU A 359 -1.41 13.55 -1.86
C LEU A 359 -2.66 12.91 -1.27
N LEU A 360 -3.11 11.82 -1.85
CA LEU A 360 -4.25 11.06 -1.36
C LEU A 360 -3.81 9.64 -1.03
N ASN A 361 -4.22 9.14 0.12
CA ASN A 361 -4.25 7.70 0.33
C ASN A 361 -5.48 7.13 -0.35
N TRP A 362 -5.31 6.48 -1.48
CA TRP A 362 -6.38 5.90 -2.28
C TRP A 362 -7.06 4.73 -1.56
N ASN A 363 -6.35 4.09 -0.63
CA ASN A 363 -6.88 2.94 0.12
C ASN A 363 -8.15 3.29 0.91
N ILE A 364 -8.33 4.54 1.35
CA ILE A 364 -9.53 4.99 2.08
C ILE A 364 -10.82 4.94 1.25
N LEU A 365 -10.70 4.82 -0.09
CA LEU A 365 -11.84 4.75 -0.99
C LEU A 365 -12.44 3.33 -1.06
N GLY A 366 -11.64 2.32 -0.69
CA GLY A 366 -11.94 0.90 -0.89
C GLY A 366 -11.76 0.44 -2.33
N ASP A 367 -11.88 -0.86 -2.56
CA ASP A 367 -11.77 -1.44 -3.89
C ASP A 367 -12.94 -1.05 -4.80
N GLY A 368 -12.65 -0.74 -6.06
CA GLY A 368 -13.64 -0.53 -7.10
C GLY A 368 -13.47 0.76 -7.90
N VAL A 369 -14.52 1.11 -8.66
CA VAL A 369 -14.51 2.28 -9.54
C VAL A 369 -15.02 3.52 -8.78
N HIS A 370 -14.21 4.56 -8.73
CA HIS A 370 -14.53 5.85 -8.14
C HIS A 370 -14.54 6.95 -9.20
N THR A 371 -15.22 8.06 -8.90
CA THR A 371 -15.25 9.23 -9.80
C THR A 371 -14.58 10.41 -9.13
N VAL A 372 -13.46 10.85 -9.70
CA VAL A 372 -12.76 12.08 -9.34
C VAL A 372 -13.38 13.24 -10.10
N ARG A 373 -13.73 14.32 -9.40
CA ARG A 373 -14.20 15.58 -9.98
C ARG A 373 -13.30 16.71 -9.51
N ALA A 374 -12.74 17.47 -10.44
CA ALA A 374 -11.93 18.65 -10.11
C ALA A 374 -12.68 19.93 -10.48
N PHE A 375 -12.72 20.86 -9.54
CA PHE A 375 -13.34 22.16 -9.67
C PHE A 375 -12.30 23.25 -9.51
N LEU A 376 -12.41 24.26 -10.36
CA LEU A 376 -11.66 25.51 -10.30
C LEU A 376 -12.64 26.61 -9.90
N ASP A 377 -12.45 27.21 -8.72
CA ASP A 377 -13.31 28.29 -8.20
C ASP A 377 -14.82 27.94 -8.28
N GLY A 378 -15.15 26.70 -7.92
CA GLY A 378 -16.51 26.15 -7.97
C GLY A 378 -17.00 25.70 -9.36
N THR A 379 -16.20 25.85 -10.42
CA THR A 379 -16.52 25.39 -11.78
C THR A 379 -15.86 24.05 -12.07
N LEU A 380 -16.67 23.01 -12.33
CA LEU A 380 -16.17 21.68 -12.73
C LEU A 380 -15.36 21.80 -14.03
N PHE A 381 -14.10 21.36 -14.03
CA PHE A 381 -13.26 21.34 -15.23
C PHE A 381 -12.79 19.92 -15.62
N ALA A 382 -12.82 18.95 -14.70
CA ALA A 382 -12.53 17.54 -15.00
C ALA A 382 -13.44 16.59 -14.22
N GLN A 383 -13.81 15.47 -14.86
CA GLN A 383 -14.48 14.35 -14.21
C GLN A 383 -13.95 13.05 -14.79
N ILE A 384 -13.29 12.23 -13.97
CA ILE A 384 -12.53 11.06 -14.41
C ILE A 384 -12.89 9.83 -13.56
N PRO A 385 -13.32 8.72 -14.17
CA PRO A 385 -13.40 7.44 -13.48
C PRO A 385 -12.00 6.83 -13.29
N VAL A 386 -11.79 6.24 -12.12
CA VAL A 386 -10.55 5.55 -11.73
C VAL A 386 -10.88 4.25 -11.02
N THR A 387 -10.01 3.26 -11.15
CA THR A 387 -10.12 2.00 -10.38
C THR A 387 -9.14 2.03 -9.23
N VAL A 388 -9.62 1.76 -8.02
CA VAL A 388 -8.80 1.59 -6.83
C VAL A 388 -8.75 0.12 -6.47
N THR A 389 -7.55 -0.36 -6.16
CA THR A 389 -7.34 -1.68 -5.55
C THR A 389 -6.45 -1.51 -4.33
N THR A 390 -6.86 -2.13 -3.23
CA THR A 390 -6.21 -2.06 -1.92
C THR A 390 -5.79 -3.45 -1.46
N PHE A 391 -4.92 -3.52 -0.46
CA PHE A 391 -4.64 -4.77 0.28
C PHE A 391 -5.39 -4.86 1.61
N GLY A 392 -6.25 -3.88 1.93
CA GLY A 392 -6.84 -3.75 3.27
C GLY A 392 -5.85 -3.48 4.41
N ASP A 393 -4.54 -3.38 4.13
CA ASP A 393 -3.49 -3.25 5.15
C ASP A 393 -3.38 -1.86 5.79
N GLU A 394 -3.97 -0.80 5.20
CA GLU A 394 -3.99 0.53 5.84
C GLU A 394 -4.77 0.52 7.16
N GLU A 395 -5.86 -0.24 7.23
CA GLU A 395 -6.59 -0.43 8.48
C GLU A 395 -5.67 -1.07 9.53
N LYS A 396 -4.79 -2.00 9.12
CA LYS A 396 -3.83 -2.64 10.02
C LYS A 396 -2.72 -1.69 10.45
N ALA A 397 -2.10 -0.93 9.56
CA ALA A 397 -1.06 0.03 9.94
C ALA A 397 -1.59 1.10 10.91
N THR A 398 -2.78 1.65 10.61
CA THR A 398 -3.48 2.60 11.48
C THR A 398 -3.86 1.96 12.81
N PHE A 399 -4.41 0.73 12.79
CA PHE A 399 -4.71 -0.02 14.00
C PHE A 399 -3.47 -0.28 14.85
N THR A 400 -2.32 -0.57 14.23
CA THR A 400 -1.04 -0.79 14.91
C THR A 400 -0.63 0.45 15.69
N GLN A 401 -0.61 1.61 15.04
CA GLN A 401 -0.24 2.87 15.68
C GLN A 401 -1.23 3.21 16.81
N ASN A 402 -2.53 3.02 16.59
CA ASN A 402 -3.55 3.20 17.62
C ASN A 402 -3.38 2.24 18.81
N LEU A 403 -2.98 1.00 18.56
CA LEU A 403 -2.73 0.01 19.61
C LEU A 403 -1.50 0.39 20.45
N VAL A 404 -0.43 0.85 19.79
CA VAL A 404 0.76 1.38 20.49
C VAL A 404 0.41 2.65 21.27
N GLN A 405 -0.39 3.55 20.69
CA GLN A 405 -0.88 4.74 21.37
C GLN A 405 -1.74 4.39 22.60
N ALA A 406 -2.62 3.39 22.50
CA ALA A 406 -3.39 2.92 23.65
C ALA A 406 -2.51 2.33 24.77
N ALA A 407 -1.36 1.73 24.43
CA ALA A 407 -0.38 1.26 25.41
C ALA A 407 0.34 2.43 26.10
N LEU A 408 0.67 3.49 25.35
CA LEU A 408 1.22 4.75 25.88
C LEU A 408 0.22 5.43 26.82
N ASP A 409 -1.04 5.58 26.41
CA ASP A 409 -2.10 6.17 27.23
C ASP A 409 -2.33 5.39 28.53
N ARG A 410 -2.21 4.05 28.46
CA ARG A 410 -2.26 3.18 29.64
C ARG A 410 -1.05 3.41 30.55
N TYR A 411 0.14 3.55 29.98
CA TYR A 411 1.36 3.86 30.74
C TYR A 411 1.21 5.18 31.50
N ASP A 412 0.74 6.23 30.84
CA ASP A 412 0.57 7.55 31.45
C ASP A 412 -0.52 7.56 32.53
N ARG A 413 -1.60 6.78 32.34
CA ARG A 413 -2.72 6.71 33.28
C ARG A 413 -2.44 5.81 34.48
N ASP A 414 -1.92 4.61 34.24
CA ASP A 414 -1.85 3.52 35.23
C ASP A 414 -0.42 3.25 35.73
N GLY A 415 0.60 3.79 35.04
CA GLY A 415 2.01 3.61 35.36
C GLY A 415 2.64 2.32 34.79
N ARG A 416 3.98 2.28 34.87
CA ARG A 416 4.83 1.21 34.32
C ARG A 416 4.39 -0.21 34.73
N GLU A 417 4.31 -0.47 36.03
CA GLU A 417 4.06 -1.83 36.55
C GLU A 417 2.71 -2.39 36.08
N ALA A 418 1.65 -1.57 36.12
CA ALA A 418 0.30 -1.97 35.70
C ALA A 418 0.19 -2.18 34.18
N THR A 419 0.97 -1.42 33.40
CA THR A 419 1.01 -1.52 31.94
C THR A 419 1.74 -2.78 31.49
N VAL A 420 2.96 -3.01 32.03
CA VAL A 420 3.74 -4.21 31.74
C VAL A 420 3.01 -5.49 32.19
N ALA A 421 2.35 -5.47 33.35
CA ALA A 421 1.58 -6.62 33.83
C ALA A 421 0.39 -6.94 32.91
N TYR A 422 -0.31 -5.92 32.39
CA TYR A 422 -1.40 -6.13 31.44
C TYR A 422 -0.91 -6.70 30.11
N HIS A 423 0.14 -6.12 29.52
CA HIS A 423 0.69 -6.57 28.23
C HIS A 423 1.45 -7.91 28.29
N ASN A 424 1.67 -8.46 29.49
CA ASN A 424 2.11 -9.85 29.68
C ASN A 424 0.96 -10.82 30.00
N SER A 425 -0.29 -10.39 29.85
CA SER A 425 -1.47 -11.23 30.09
C SER A 425 -2.12 -11.68 28.77
N PRO A 426 -2.78 -12.85 28.73
CA PRO A 426 -3.52 -13.29 27.55
C PRO A 426 -4.61 -12.30 27.10
N ALA A 427 -5.15 -11.49 28.00
CA ALA A 427 -6.17 -10.48 27.71
C ALA A 427 -5.63 -9.26 26.94
N SER A 428 -4.33 -9.20 26.68
CA SER A 428 -3.69 -8.15 25.88
C SER A 428 -3.34 -8.59 24.46
N VAL A 429 -3.66 -9.85 24.10
CA VAL A 429 -3.44 -10.42 22.77
C VAL A 429 -4.78 -10.55 22.08
N ASP A 430 -4.86 -10.04 20.85
CA ASP A 430 -6.05 -10.13 20.00
C ASP A 430 -5.65 -10.61 18.60
N GLY A 431 -5.80 -11.91 18.33
CA GLY A 431 -5.31 -12.52 17.10
C GLY A 431 -3.80 -12.33 16.93
N GLU A 432 -3.40 -11.63 15.86
CA GLU A 432 -2.02 -11.29 15.56
C GLU A 432 -1.47 -10.10 16.38
N TRP A 433 -2.36 -9.35 17.04
CA TRP A 433 -2.06 -8.09 17.69
C TRP A 433 -1.61 -8.26 19.12
N TYR A 434 -0.44 -7.73 19.42
CA TYR A 434 0.12 -7.69 20.76
C TYR A 434 1.14 -6.55 20.90
N VAL A 435 1.33 -6.08 22.13
CA VAL A 435 2.33 -5.05 22.44
C VAL A 435 3.54 -5.69 23.11
N PHE A 436 4.73 -5.34 22.64
CA PHE A 436 5.99 -5.61 23.32
C PHE A 436 6.57 -4.33 23.90
N ILE A 437 7.30 -4.46 25.01
CA ILE A 437 7.87 -3.32 25.73
C ILE A 437 9.33 -3.63 26.06
N ILE A 438 10.23 -2.71 25.71
CA ILE A 438 11.65 -2.74 26.10
C ILE A 438 11.92 -1.60 27.07
N ASP A 439 12.67 -1.89 28.12
CA ASP A 439 13.00 -0.92 29.15
C ASP A 439 14.21 -0.04 28.83
N GLU A 440 14.50 0.91 29.72
CA GLU A 440 15.59 1.87 29.60
C GLU A 440 16.99 1.24 29.61
N ASN A 441 17.10 -0.04 29.99
CA ASN A 441 18.34 -0.82 29.98
C ASN A 441 18.39 -1.79 28.79
N ASP A 442 17.57 -1.55 27.76
CA ASP A 442 17.43 -2.40 26.58
C ASP A 442 16.88 -3.80 26.89
N LEU A 443 16.25 -4.03 28.06
CA LEU A 443 15.70 -5.34 28.42
C LEU A 443 14.25 -5.47 27.99
N ILE A 444 13.90 -6.60 27.36
CA ILE A 444 12.51 -6.92 27.03
C ILE A 444 11.74 -7.17 28.34
N VAL A 445 10.77 -6.31 28.65
CA VAL A 445 9.94 -6.42 29.87
C VAL A 445 8.51 -6.88 29.57
N SER A 446 8.07 -6.79 28.31
CA SER A 446 6.81 -7.38 27.87
C SER A 446 6.94 -8.07 26.52
N GLN A 447 6.49 -9.34 26.46
CA GLN A 447 6.39 -10.12 25.23
C GLN A 447 5.38 -11.29 25.39
N PRO A 448 4.07 -11.04 25.23
CA PRO A 448 3.03 -12.00 25.63
C PRO A 448 2.98 -13.28 24.79
N VAL A 449 3.35 -13.20 23.51
CA VAL A 449 3.34 -14.35 22.59
C VAL A 449 4.66 -15.12 22.58
N SER A 450 5.72 -14.57 23.21
CA SER A 450 7.03 -15.20 23.33
C SER A 450 7.69 -14.84 24.68
N PRO A 451 7.11 -15.28 25.80
CA PRO A 451 7.53 -14.84 27.14
C PRO A 451 8.94 -15.28 27.53
N ASN A 452 9.53 -16.23 26.81
CA ASN A 452 10.94 -16.62 26.94
C ASN A 452 11.93 -15.51 26.55
N LEU A 453 11.48 -14.47 25.86
CA LEU A 453 12.30 -13.30 25.52
C LEU A 453 12.40 -12.29 26.67
N ILE A 454 11.51 -12.37 27.67
CA ILE A 454 11.51 -11.43 28.80
C ILE A 454 12.83 -11.54 29.58
N GLY A 455 13.46 -10.38 29.82
CA GLY A 455 14.75 -10.23 30.51
C GLY A 455 15.97 -10.35 29.60
N GLN A 456 15.79 -10.62 28.30
CA GLN A 456 16.88 -10.57 27.33
C GLN A 456 17.13 -9.13 26.87
N ASP A 457 18.39 -8.82 26.54
CA ASP A 457 18.78 -7.56 25.91
C ASP A 457 18.32 -7.56 24.45
N ILE A 458 17.47 -6.60 24.07
CA ILE A 458 16.89 -6.50 22.74
C ILE A 458 17.97 -6.48 21.67
N LYS A 459 19.13 -5.86 21.89
CA LYS A 459 20.21 -5.73 20.90
C LYS A 459 20.88 -7.05 20.54
N THR A 460 20.57 -8.12 21.27
CA THR A 460 21.04 -9.49 20.99
C THR A 460 20.10 -10.28 20.09
N ILE A 461 18.89 -9.77 19.84
CA ILE A 461 17.91 -10.43 18.98
C ILE A 461 18.32 -10.27 17.52
N VAL A 462 18.49 -11.40 16.85
CA VAL A 462 18.83 -11.51 15.43
C VAL A 462 17.74 -12.37 14.76
N GLY A 463 17.21 -11.89 13.64
CA GLY A 463 16.21 -12.60 12.84
C GLY A 463 16.74 -13.91 12.27
N SER A 464 15.85 -14.79 11.82
CA SER A 464 16.21 -16.09 11.22
C SER A 464 17.06 -15.94 9.95
N ASP A 465 16.90 -14.82 9.25
CA ASP A 465 17.63 -14.36 8.06
C ASP A 465 18.98 -13.70 8.38
N GLY A 466 19.33 -13.53 9.66
CA GLY A 466 20.53 -12.83 10.11
C GLY A 466 20.36 -11.33 10.26
N TYR A 467 19.16 -10.78 10.07
CA TYR A 467 18.88 -9.35 10.27
C TYR A 467 19.11 -8.96 11.74
N GLU A 468 19.86 -7.89 11.99
CA GLU A 468 20.14 -7.38 13.34
C GLU A 468 18.94 -6.64 13.96
N LEU A 469 17.77 -7.28 13.92
CA LEU A 469 16.46 -6.76 14.31
C LEU A 469 16.49 -5.99 15.63
N GLY A 470 17.14 -6.57 16.65
CA GLY A 470 17.25 -5.98 17.97
C GLY A 470 17.90 -4.60 17.99
N LYS A 471 18.92 -4.39 17.14
CA LYS A 471 19.59 -3.10 17.01
C LYS A 471 18.74 -2.11 16.23
N GLU A 472 17.95 -2.59 15.27
CA GLU A 472 17.02 -1.73 14.54
C GLU A 472 15.88 -1.23 15.44
N ILE A 473 15.26 -2.13 16.22
CA ILE A 473 14.25 -1.75 17.23
C ILE A 473 14.82 -0.71 18.20
N ALA A 474 16.08 -0.86 18.63
CA ALA A 474 16.72 0.07 19.55
C ALA A 474 16.92 1.49 18.96
N ARG A 475 16.86 1.67 17.64
CA ARG A 475 16.97 2.99 16.98
C ARG A 475 15.70 3.81 17.08
N ALA A 476 14.56 3.22 17.45
CA ALA A 476 13.30 3.91 17.56
C ALA A 476 13.37 5.14 18.50
N THR A 477 12.69 6.20 18.08
CA THR A 477 12.68 7.52 18.75
C THR A 477 11.26 7.91 19.16
N GLU A 478 11.10 9.09 19.77
CA GLU A 478 9.78 9.66 20.09
C GLU A 478 8.95 10.01 18.84
N ALA A 479 9.58 10.10 17.67
CA ALA A 479 8.86 10.22 16.39
C ALA A 479 8.24 8.90 15.91
N GLY A 480 8.60 7.79 16.57
CA GLY A 480 8.29 6.44 16.13
C GLY A 480 9.18 5.96 14.99
N HIS A 481 9.09 4.67 14.70
CA HIS A 481 9.93 3.98 13.72
C HIS A 481 9.19 2.75 13.21
N TRP A 482 9.00 2.65 11.89
CA TRP A 482 8.49 1.44 11.26
C TRP A 482 9.65 0.49 10.96
N ILE A 483 9.47 -0.80 11.27
CA ILE A 483 10.50 -1.82 11.11
C ILE A 483 9.85 -3.08 10.54
N ASP A 484 10.47 -3.62 9.49
CA ASP A 484 10.02 -4.83 8.82
C ASP A 484 11.00 -5.97 9.07
N TYR A 485 10.47 -7.14 9.44
CA TYR A 485 11.29 -8.30 9.76
C TYR A 485 10.47 -9.59 9.72
N LEU A 486 11.13 -10.73 9.55
CA LEU A 486 10.49 -12.03 9.70
C LEU A 486 10.28 -12.35 11.18
N TRP A 487 9.06 -12.74 11.55
CA TRP A 487 8.73 -13.11 12.92
C TRP A 487 7.67 -14.22 12.97
N PRO A 488 7.67 -15.10 13.98
CA PRO A 488 6.58 -16.05 14.17
C PRO A 488 5.23 -15.35 14.36
N ASN A 489 4.25 -15.66 13.53
CA ASN A 489 2.87 -15.20 13.65
C ASN A 489 2.15 -16.04 14.72
N PRO A 490 1.58 -15.44 15.78
CA PRO A 490 0.93 -16.18 16.86
C PRO A 490 -0.37 -16.88 16.44
N VAL A 491 -0.95 -16.52 15.28
CA VAL A 491 -2.18 -17.12 14.75
C VAL A 491 -1.88 -18.36 13.91
N THR A 492 -0.95 -18.24 12.96
CA THR A 492 -0.59 -19.34 12.04
C THR A 492 0.47 -20.26 12.62
N GLY A 493 1.35 -19.73 13.48
CA GLY A 493 2.53 -20.42 14.00
C GLY A 493 3.72 -20.45 13.02
N GLU A 494 3.57 -19.84 11.85
CA GLU A 494 4.61 -19.76 10.82
C GLU A 494 5.43 -18.48 10.94
N GLU A 495 6.62 -18.47 10.36
CA GLU A 495 7.45 -17.26 10.29
C GLU A 495 7.02 -16.45 9.07
N GLU A 496 6.53 -15.24 9.31
CA GLU A 496 5.93 -14.36 8.31
C GLU A 496 6.52 -12.95 8.41
N PRO A 497 6.49 -12.16 7.33
CA PRO A 497 6.90 -10.76 7.41
C PRO A 497 5.98 -9.98 8.34
N LYS A 498 6.60 -9.25 9.25
CA LYS A 498 5.95 -8.44 10.26
C LYS A 498 6.37 -6.99 10.11
N HIS A 499 5.38 -6.11 10.11
CA HIS A 499 5.53 -4.66 10.09
C HIS A 499 5.24 -4.12 11.47
N SER A 500 6.26 -3.62 12.18
CA SER A 500 6.08 -3.09 13.54
C SER A 500 6.34 -1.61 13.63
N TRP A 501 5.41 -0.90 14.27
CA TRP A 501 5.60 0.47 14.71
C TRP A 501 6.18 0.44 16.13
N VAL A 502 7.32 1.11 16.32
CA VAL A 502 7.99 1.22 17.61
C VAL A 502 8.21 2.68 17.95
N ILE A 503 7.79 3.10 19.13
CA ILE A 503 7.95 4.48 19.61
C ILE A 503 8.62 4.48 20.99
N ARG A 504 9.51 5.45 21.18
CA ARG A 504 10.14 5.71 22.47
C ARG A 504 9.27 6.65 23.30
N HIS A 505 9.05 6.32 24.56
CA HIS A 505 8.33 7.16 25.52
C HIS A 505 8.86 6.92 26.93
N ASP A 506 9.23 7.99 27.64
CA ASP A 506 9.81 7.93 28.99
C ASP A 506 11.01 6.96 29.11
N GLY A 507 11.84 6.90 28.07
CA GLY A 507 13.01 6.01 28.00
C GLY A 507 12.69 4.55 27.65
N LEU A 508 11.43 4.13 27.67
CA LEU A 508 10.97 2.81 27.24
C LEU A 508 10.67 2.81 25.74
N LEU A 509 10.70 1.63 25.11
CA LEU A 509 10.17 1.41 23.76
C LEU A 509 8.87 0.62 23.85
N PHE A 510 7.85 1.09 23.15
CA PHE A 510 6.57 0.42 22.97
C PHE A 510 6.43 0.05 21.50
N GLY A 511 6.11 -1.21 21.21
CA GLY A 511 5.93 -1.64 19.84
C GLY A 511 4.81 -2.64 19.66
N SER A 512 4.19 -2.60 18.49
CA SER A 512 3.25 -3.59 18.00
C SER A 512 3.39 -3.68 16.49
N GLY A 513 2.80 -4.70 15.87
CA GLY A 513 2.85 -4.87 14.43
C GLY A 513 1.88 -5.90 13.92
N TYR A 514 1.65 -5.85 12.61
CA TYR A 514 0.84 -6.80 11.86
C TYR A 514 1.70 -7.64 10.93
N TYR A 515 1.14 -8.76 10.49
CA TYR A 515 1.75 -9.61 9.49
C TYR A 515 1.15 -9.29 8.12
N GLY A 516 2.02 -9.22 7.11
CA GLY A 516 1.68 -8.66 5.81
C GLY A 516 2.84 -8.75 4.80
N PRO A 517 2.74 -8.05 3.66
CA PRO A 517 3.69 -8.18 2.57
C PRO A 517 5.11 -7.71 2.87
N PRO A 518 6.16 -8.49 2.55
CA PRO A 518 7.52 -8.11 2.84
C PRO A 518 7.95 -6.88 2.05
N ASN A 519 8.52 -5.88 2.73
CA ASN A 519 9.19 -4.75 2.08
C ASN A 519 10.49 -5.12 1.40
N LEU A 520 11.08 -6.26 1.74
CA LEU A 520 12.42 -6.63 1.29
C LEU A 520 12.41 -7.58 0.08
N GLN A 521 11.22 -8.02 -0.37
CA GLN A 521 11.13 -8.88 -1.53
C GLN A 521 11.22 -8.04 -2.79
N GLU A 522 12.28 -8.29 -3.56
CA GLU A 522 12.44 -7.70 -4.88
C GLU A 522 11.81 -8.62 -5.94
N TYR A 523 10.98 -8.04 -6.80
CA TYR A 523 10.31 -8.71 -7.91
C TYR A 523 11.00 -8.35 -9.22
N GLN A 524 11.35 -9.37 -9.99
CA GLN A 524 11.96 -9.21 -11.30
C GLN A 524 10.88 -9.28 -12.39
N LEU A 525 10.77 -8.22 -13.17
CA LEU A 525 9.89 -8.12 -14.33
C LEU A 525 10.73 -8.24 -15.60
N ALA A 526 10.41 -9.21 -16.44
CA ALA A 526 11.03 -9.36 -17.75
C ALA A 526 10.28 -8.54 -18.82
N ASP A 527 11.01 -8.23 -19.89
CA ASP A 527 10.50 -7.61 -21.11
C ASP A 527 9.90 -6.19 -20.92
N PHE A 528 10.33 -5.45 -19.90
CA PHE A 528 9.95 -4.06 -19.66
C PHE A 528 11.16 -3.11 -19.60
N PRO A 529 11.11 -1.92 -20.23
CA PRO A 529 10.04 -1.40 -21.08
C PRO A 529 10.05 -1.98 -22.51
N THR A 530 11.04 -2.81 -22.82
CA THR A 530 11.23 -3.46 -24.12
C THR A 530 11.59 -4.92 -23.93
N ALA A 531 11.26 -5.74 -24.93
CA ALA A 531 11.65 -7.16 -24.94
C ALA A 531 13.16 -7.35 -24.67
N GLY A 532 13.49 -8.25 -23.74
CA GLY A 532 14.84 -8.56 -23.29
C GLY A 532 15.41 -7.65 -22.21
N ALA A 533 14.70 -6.61 -21.77
CA ALA A 533 15.07 -5.83 -20.59
C ALA A 533 14.55 -6.48 -19.31
N GLU A 534 15.21 -6.24 -18.18
CA GLU A 534 14.78 -6.69 -16.86
C GLU A 534 14.63 -5.48 -15.93
N LEU A 535 13.63 -5.53 -15.06
CA LEU A 535 13.34 -4.47 -14.10
C LEU A 535 13.11 -5.06 -12.71
N SER A 536 13.71 -4.47 -11.69
CA SER A 536 13.44 -4.80 -10.28
C SER A 536 12.39 -3.86 -9.69
N LEU A 537 11.40 -4.42 -8.99
CA LEU A 537 10.43 -3.69 -8.16
C LEU A 537 10.53 -4.11 -6.70
N GLN A 538 10.26 -3.17 -5.81
CA GLN A 538 10.11 -3.41 -4.39
C GLN A 538 8.83 -2.72 -3.89
N TRP A 539 8.14 -3.34 -2.93
CA TRP A 539 7.02 -2.68 -2.25
C TRP A 539 7.53 -1.65 -1.23
N SER A 540 7.02 -0.42 -1.31
CA SER A 540 7.32 0.66 -0.37
C SER A 540 6.13 0.89 0.56
N GLN A 541 6.26 0.52 1.83
CA GLN A 541 5.19 0.75 2.82
C GLN A 541 4.88 2.22 3.07
N PRO A 542 5.87 3.13 3.18
CA PRO A 542 5.56 4.55 3.33
C PRO A 542 4.71 5.09 2.19
N LEU A 543 4.90 4.57 0.97
CA LEU A 543 4.12 4.96 -0.20
C LEU A 543 2.88 4.07 -0.40
N GLN A 544 2.79 2.93 0.27
CA GLN A 544 1.85 1.85 -0.06
C GLN A 544 1.83 1.56 -1.57
N ASN A 545 3.00 1.58 -2.21
CA ASN A 545 3.11 1.48 -3.66
C ASN A 545 4.44 0.85 -4.08
N PHE A 546 4.58 0.46 -5.34
CA PHE A 546 5.84 -0.09 -5.85
C PHE A 546 6.84 1.02 -6.17
N VAL A 547 8.11 0.73 -5.92
CA VAL A 547 9.26 1.54 -6.33
C VAL A 547 10.16 0.68 -7.21
N ILE A 548 10.69 1.29 -8.26
CA ILE A 548 11.65 0.66 -9.16
C ILE A 548 13.03 0.78 -8.52
N THR A 549 13.69 -0.35 -8.30
CA THR A 549 14.99 -0.41 -7.63
C THR A 549 16.14 -0.67 -8.60
N SER A 550 15.85 -1.20 -9.79
CA SER A 550 16.83 -1.38 -10.86
C SER A 550 16.17 -1.49 -12.24
N VAL A 551 16.87 -1.04 -13.29
CA VAL A 551 16.51 -1.26 -14.69
C VAL A 551 17.75 -1.74 -15.44
N LEU A 552 17.67 -2.96 -15.99
CA LEU A 552 18.71 -3.58 -16.79
C LEU A 552 18.27 -3.58 -18.27
N PRO A 553 18.96 -2.82 -19.15
CA PRO A 553 18.59 -2.78 -20.57
C PRO A 553 18.90 -4.11 -21.27
N SER A 554 18.18 -4.39 -22.35
CA SER A 554 18.48 -5.54 -23.23
C SER A 554 19.89 -5.43 -23.81
N GLU A 555 20.66 -6.52 -23.78
CA GLU A 555 22.04 -6.60 -24.34
C GLU A 555 22.12 -6.31 -25.85
#